data_AF-A0A3M2B2B8-F1
#
_entry.id   AF-A0A3M2B2B8-F1
#
_cell.length_a   1.000
_cell.length_b   1.000
_cell.length_c   1.000
_cell.angle_alpha   90.00
_cell.angle_beta   90.00
_cell.angle_gamma   90.00
#
_symmetry.space_group_name_H-M   'P 1'
#
loop_
_entity.id
_entity.type
_entity.pdbx_description
1 polymer ?
#
loop_
_entity_poly.entity_id
_entity_poly.type
_entity_poly.pdbx_seq_one_letter_code
_entity_poly.pdbx_strand_id
1 'polypeptide(L)'
;MVALIFEGFWLVSVLTVMAQPAVGEPQRVLSAPTAWLHRLDIDQLDPKQKENLPKITLLLRSEDIPRTRRLEYARRYLRGECKFPITTLTHDPSVDGNYRYVLNAAISAIGRLDDTESIALLETKLAQWEEEQQKPPHEQHGVIPNTLAARVVLARLKAVREVPTVKSSADLINRLETMVRYAGFEGSVDKWLLELKKEINFTYRAADLGAGIHERILWQYMQMLLASGWQGIDITAAAQIIQFGSEPIYTVPRERFETVVQLAKMPREQAVRRIVEESPQWEVISDVEEIKAQVLLDMGTSVVPLVWSKLEWAARHRDQIKGNGMGLVALLEVLVTLGGEQALPLIEPYTRDENEWVRYYACRAKEYIQQGKVFLFAPYF
;
A
#
# COMPACT_ATOMS: atom_id res chain seq x y z
N MET A 1 -57.05 -46.64 -31.43
CA MET A 1 -57.33 -47.95 -30.85
C MET A 1 -55.99 -48.53 -30.40
N VAL A 2 -55.88 -48.81 -29.11
CA VAL A 2 -54.76 -49.42 -28.36
C VAL A 2 -53.53 -48.55 -28.08
N ALA A 3 -53.32 -48.34 -26.79
CA ALA A 3 -52.12 -47.85 -26.12
C ALA A 3 -51.27 -49.02 -25.60
N LEU A 4 -49.98 -48.75 -25.29
CA LEU A 4 -49.09 -49.33 -24.24
C LEU A 4 -47.62 -49.15 -24.73
N ILE A 5 -46.77 -48.28 -24.18
CA ILE A 5 -46.07 -48.23 -22.86
C ILE A 5 -44.79 -49.10 -22.81
N PHE A 6 -43.65 -48.40 -22.59
CA PHE A 6 -42.36 -48.79 -21.95
C PHE A 6 -41.43 -49.77 -22.70
N GLU A 7 -40.10 -49.73 -22.64
CA GLU A 7 -39.06 -48.91 -21.99
C GLU A 7 -37.70 -49.30 -22.64
N GLY A 8 -36.64 -48.49 -22.50
CA GLY A 8 -35.28 -49.07 -22.37
C GLY A 8 -34.20 -48.57 -23.33
N PHE A 9 -33.28 -47.77 -22.76
CA PHE A 9 -31.83 -47.74 -22.99
C PHE A 9 -31.27 -47.54 -24.42
N TRP A 10 -30.87 -46.30 -24.70
CA TRP A 10 -29.96 -45.97 -25.79
C TRP A 10 -28.50 -46.24 -25.40
N LEU A 11 -27.90 -47.26 -26.03
CA LEU A 11 -26.46 -47.46 -26.17
C LEU A 11 -25.91 -46.39 -27.13
N VAL A 12 -25.05 -45.50 -26.64
CA VAL A 12 -24.24 -44.62 -27.49
C VAL A 12 -22.86 -45.23 -27.65
N SER A 13 -22.51 -45.42 -28.92
CA SER A 13 -21.28 -46.04 -29.41
C SER A 13 -20.01 -45.31 -28.96
N VAL A 14 -19.01 -46.13 -28.62
CA VAL A 14 -17.62 -45.75 -28.35
C VAL A 14 -16.98 -45.24 -29.64
N LEU A 15 -16.62 -43.96 -29.68
CA LEU A 15 -15.68 -43.40 -30.65
C LEU A 15 -14.27 -43.43 -30.03
N THR A 16 -13.47 -44.39 -30.49
CA THR A 16 -12.04 -44.49 -30.17
C THR A 16 -11.29 -43.44 -30.98
N VAL A 17 -11.16 -42.23 -30.44
CA VAL A 17 -10.20 -41.24 -30.96
C VAL A 17 -8.85 -41.50 -30.29
N MET A 18 -7.93 -42.06 -31.06
CA MET A 18 -6.50 -42.12 -30.74
C MET A 18 -5.96 -40.68 -30.73
N ALA A 19 -5.98 -40.03 -29.57
CA ALA A 19 -5.27 -38.78 -29.34
C ALA A 19 -3.78 -39.08 -29.17
N GLN A 20 -2.97 -38.63 -30.12
CA GLN A 20 -1.52 -38.50 -29.94
C GLN A 20 -1.25 -37.63 -28.71
N PRO A 21 -0.20 -37.91 -27.91
CA PRO A 21 0.14 -37.03 -26.80
C PRO A 21 0.62 -35.71 -27.40
N ALA A 22 -0.21 -34.67 -27.28
CA ALA A 22 0.25 -33.31 -27.45
C ALA A 22 1.39 -33.10 -26.46
N VAL A 23 2.54 -32.71 -27.01
CA VAL A 23 3.75 -32.29 -26.30
C VAL A 23 3.33 -31.46 -25.09
N GLY A 24 3.68 -31.96 -23.90
CA GLY A 24 3.22 -31.42 -22.64
C GLY A 24 3.50 -29.93 -22.54
N GLU A 25 2.43 -29.14 -22.52
CA GLU A 25 2.45 -27.90 -21.76
C GLU A 25 2.81 -28.30 -20.33
N PRO A 26 3.84 -27.69 -19.72
CA PRO A 26 3.96 -27.81 -18.29
C PRO A 26 2.72 -27.12 -17.72
N GLN A 27 1.73 -27.91 -17.31
CA GLN A 27 0.89 -27.60 -16.17
C GLN A 27 1.84 -27.38 -14.99
N ARG A 28 2.49 -26.22 -14.94
CA ARG A 28 3.09 -25.68 -13.72
C ARG A 28 1.90 -25.34 -12.85
N VAL A 29 1.55 -26.33 -12.04
CA VAL A 29 0.79 -26.28 -10.81
C VAL A 29 0.97 -24.91 -10.12
N LEU A 30 0.11 -23.95 -10.44
CA LEU A 30 -0.13 -22.73 -9.65
C LEU A 30 -1.21 -23.06 -8.61
N SER A 31 -1.09 -24.17 -7.90
CA SER A 31 -1.98 -24.47 -6.79
C SER A 31 -1.42 -23.87 -5.50
N ALA A 32 -2.11 -22.82 -5.06
CA ALA A 32 -1.94 -22.01 -3.85
C ALA A 32 -0.75 -21.03 -3.83
N PRO A 33 -0.88 -19.85 -4.50
CA PRO A 33 -0.20 -18.68 -3.98
C PRO A 33 -0.65 -18.48 -2.52
N THR A 34 0.30 -18.24 -1.62
CA THR A 34 0.15 -17.25 -0.53
C THR A 34 -0.69 -17.59 0.71
N ALA A 35 -0.74 -18.87 1.06
CA ALA A 35 -1.18 -19.31 2.39
C ALA A 35 -0.43 -18.63 3.56
N TRP A 36 0.76 -18.02 3.37
CA TRP A 36 1.54 -17.45 4.48
C TRP A 36 0.99 -16.11 5.00
N LEU A 37 0.56 -15.17 4.14
CA LEU A 37 -0.06 -13.91 4.60
C LEU A 37 -1.36 -14.19 5.37
N HIS A 38 -2.16 -15.14 4.89
CA HIS A 38 -3.39 -15.56 5.58
C HIS A 38 -3.14 -16.30 6.89
N ARG A 39 -1.94 -16.86 7.09
CA ARG A 39 -1.50 -17.50 8.35
C ARG A 39 -0.98 -16.49 9.36
N LEU A 40 -0.69 -15.24 8.96
CA LEU A 40 -0.30 -14.21 9.91
C LEU A 40 -1.48 -13.90 10.83
N ASP A 41 -1.19 -13.87 12.12
CA ASP A 41 -2.12 -13.51 13.17
C ASP A 41 -1.58 -12.29 13.91
N ILE A 42 -2.36 -11.21 13.91
CA ILE A 42 -2.00 -9.96 14.59
C ILE A 42 -1.70 -10.18 16.08
N ASP A 43 -2.34 -11.17 16.70
CA ASP A 43 -2.16 -11.50 18.12
C ASP A 43 -0.84 -12.22 18.41
N GLN A 44 -0.09 -12.60 17.38
CA GLN A 44 1.23 -13.22 17.48
C GLN A 44 2.35 -12.26 17.06
N LEU A 45 2.01 -11.08 16.54
CA LEU A 45 2.96 -10.08 16.08
C LEU A 45 3.18 -9.02 17.17
N ASP A 46 4.24 -9.19 17.96
CA ASP A 46 4.65 -8.20 18.97
C ASP A 46 5.20 -6.95 18.28
N PRO A 47 4.56 -5.77 18.40
CA PRO A 47 5.03 -4.54 17.80
C PRO A 47 6.35 -4.05 18.42
N LYS A 48 6.80 -4.58 19.57
CA LYS A 48 8.12 -4.27 20.12
C LYS A 48 9.26 -4.81 19.25
N GLN A 49 8.99 -5.88 18.50
CA GLN A 49 9.95 -6.49 17.58
C GLN A 49 9.89 -5.80 16.22
N LYS A 50 11.00 -5.18 15.80
CA LYS A 50 11.08 -4.37 14.57
C LYS A 50 10.72 -5.18 13.31
N GLU A 51 11.06 -6.47 13.29
CA GLU A 51 10.75 -7.41 12.21
C GLU A 51 9.26 -7.69 12.02
N ASN A 52 8.43 -7.40 13.03
CA ASN A 52 6.98 -7.57 12.94
C ASN A 52 6.29 -6.33 12.36
N LEU A 53 6.93 -5.15 12.36
CA LEU A 53 6.32 -3.93 11.83
C LEU A 53 5.93 -4.04 10.36
N PRO A 54 6.78 -4.55 9.44
CA PRO A 54 6.39 -4.76 8.05
C PRO A 54 5.23 -5.75 7.90
N LYS A 55 5.18 -6.81 8.72
CA LYS A 55 4.09 -7.80 8.71
C LYS A 55 2.77 -7.19 9.15
N ILE A 56 2.79 -6.38 10.21
CA ILE A 56 1.61 -5.65 10.69
C ILE A 56 1.13 -4.67 9.60
N THR A 57 2.05 -3.94 8.97
CA THR A 57 1.71 -3.03 7.87
C THR A 57 1.08 -3.78 6.69
N LEU A 58 1.62 -4.94 6.29
CA LEU A 58 1.01 -5.79 5.26
C LEU A 58 -0.40 -6.23 5.64
N LEU A 59 -0.61 -6.66 6.90
CA LEU A 59 -1.92 -7.03 7.41
C LEU A 59 -2.94 -5.89 7.35
N LEU A 60 -2.50 -4.64 7.46
CA LEU A 60 -3.35 -3.44 7.39
C LEU A 60 -3.52 -2.91 5.96
N ARG A 61 -2.61 -3.26 5.05
CA ARG A 61 -2.52 -2.67 3.70
C ARG A 61 -2.93 -3.59 2.57
N SER A 62 -2.44 -4.84 2.55
CA SER A 62 -2.63 -5.77 1.43
C SER A 62 -4.11 -6.10 1.21
N GLU A 63 -4.49 -6.20 -0.06
CA GLU A 63 -5.82 -6.64 -0.47
C GLU A 63 -6.06 -8.14 -0.34
N ASP A 64 -5.00 -8.95 -0.16
CA ASP A 64 -5.17 -10.35 0.22
C ASP A 64 -5.89 -10.47 1.58
N ILE A 65 -5.75 -9.46 2.44
CA ILE A 65 -6.49 -9.40 3.71
C ILE A 65 -7.85 -8.73 3.46
N PRO A 66 -8.98 -9.38 3.81
CA PRO A 66 -10.30 -8.79 3.62
C PRO A 66 -10.44 -7.43 4.31
N ARG A 67 -11.15 -6.49 3.66
CA ARG A 67 -11.40 -5.13 4.19
C ARG A 67 -11.85 -5.15 5.66
N THR A 68 -12.80 -6.03 6.00
CA THR A 68 -13.34 -6.16 7.35
C THR A 68 -12.29 -6.54 8.38
N ARG A 69 -11.38 -7.47 8.05
CA ARG A 69 -10.27 -7.85 8.94
C ARG A 69 -9.26 -6.72 9.10
N ARG A 70 -8.91 -6.00 8.02
CA ARG A 70 -8.00 -4.84 8.08
C ARG A 70 -8.52 -3.75 9.01
N LEU A 71 -9.81 -3.44 8.91
CA LEU A 71 -10.46 -2.46 9.79
C LEU A 71 -10.51 -2.92 11.23
N GLU A 72 -10.84 -4.19 11.46
CA GLU A 72 -10.85 -4.74 12.81
C GLU A 72 -9.46 -4.65 13.45
N TYR A 73 -8.41 -5.05 12.72
CA TYR A 73 -7.03 -4.91 13.15
C TYR A 73 -6.64 -3.47 13.47
N ALA A 74 -6.99 -2.52 12.60
CA ALA A 74 -6.73 -1.11 12.86
C ALA A 74 -7.44 -0.62 14.14
N ARG A 75 -8.74 -0.92 14.29
CA ARG A 75 -9.54 -0.51 15.45
C ARG A 75 -9.01 -1.11 16.75
N ARG A 76 -8.60 -2.38 16.75
CA ARG A 76 -8.00 -3.04 17.91
C ARG A 76 -6.72 -2.33 18.38
N TYR A 77 -5.83 -1.95 17.46
CA TYR A 77 -4.64 -1.15 17.82
C TYR A 77 -5.01 0.21 18.40
N LEU A 78 -5.98 0.91 17.82
CA LEU A 78 -6.41 2.22 18.33
C LEU A 78 -7.05 2.12 19.72
N ARG A 79 -7.81 1.06 19.99
CA ARG A 79 -8.41 0.81 21.30
C ARG A 79 -7.41 0.28 22.34
N GLY A 80 -6.28 -0.29 21.90
CA GLY A 80 -5.31 -0.94 22.77
C GLY A 80 -5.71 -2.38 23.14
N GLU A 81 -6.47 -3.06 22.28
CA GLU A 81 -7.02 -4.42 22.51
C GLU A 81 -6.11 -5.55 21.99
N CYS A 82 -4.92 -5.22 21.50
CA CYS A 82 -3.94 -6.22 21.08
C CYS A 82 -3.25 -6.80 22.32
N LYS A 83 -2.83 -8.09 22.28
CA LYS A 83 -2.18 -8.79 23.41
C LYS A 83 -0.92 -8.12 23.98
N PHE A 84 -0.34 -7.19 23.23
CA PHE A 84 0.84 -6.44 23.61
C PHE A 84 0.48 -4.95 23.83
N PRO A 85 -0.49 -4.61 24.69
CA PRO A 85 -0.80 -3.22 24.92
C PRO A 85 0.36 -2.62 25.73
N ILE A 86 0.93 -1.53 25.24
CA ILE A 86 1.87 -0.73 26.03
C ILE A 86 1.02 0.11 26.98
N THR A 87 0.56 -0.51 28.06
CA THR A 87 -0.18 0.17 29.14
C THR A 87 0.75 0.98 30.06
N THR A 88 2.05 0.86 29.88
CA THR A 88 3.06 1.60 30.64
C THR A 88 4.15 2.05 29.69
N LEU A 89 4.45 3.36 29.65
CA LEU A 89 5.65 3.87 28.98
C LEU A 89 6.85 3.10 29.50
N THR A 90 7.43 2.24 28.67
CA THR A 90 8.66 1.53 29.02
C THR A 90 9.85 2.48 29.12
N HIS A 91 9.67 3.78 28.80
CA HIS A 91 10.72 4.79 28.67
C HIS A 91 11.87 4.35 27.75
N ASP A 92 11.61 3.34 26.91
CA ASP A 92 12.52 2.83 25.89
C ASP A 92 12.12 3.48 24.55
N PRO A 93 12.92 4.42 24.04
CA PRO A 93 12.60 5.14 22.81
C PRO A 93 12.39 4.24 21.60
N SER A 94 13.03 3.05 21.57
CA SER A 94 12.91 2.12 20.45
C SER A 94 11.54 1.44 20.42
N VAL A 95 11.05 1.03 21.58
CA VAL A 95 9.73 0.41 21.76
C VAL A 95 8.61 1.42 21.47
N ASP A 96 8.75 2.64 21.97
CA ASP A 96 7.79 3.71 21.74
C ASP A 96 7.73 4.10 20.26
N GLY A 97 8.89 4.15 19.58
CA GLY A 97 8.99 4.40 18.15
C GLY A 97 8.28 3.34 17.30
N ASN A 98 8.48 2.06 17.63
CA ASN A 98 7.85 0.95 16.93
C ASN A 98 6.32 0.96 17.09
N TYR A 99 5.81 1.23 18.30
CA TYR A 99 4.37 1.28 18.52
C TYR A 99 3.74 2.52 17.87
N ARG A 100 4.43 3.67 17.91
CA ARG A 100 4.02 4.88 17.19
C ARG A 100 3.84 4.61 15.69
N TYR A 101 4.76 3.84 15.11
CA TYR A 101 4.67 3.41 13.72
C TYR A 101 3.40 2.58 13.46
N VAL A 102 3.09 1.61 14.31
CA VAL A 102 1.87 0.78 14.17
C VAL A 102 0.59 1.60 14.31
N LEU A 103 0.53 2.53 15.26
CA LEU A 103 -0.62 3.43 15.40
C LEU A 103 -0.82 4.29 14.14
N ASN A 104 0.25 4.83 13.57
CA ASN A 104 0.19 5.57 12.31
C ASN A 104 -0.29 4.69 11.15
N ALA A 105 0.15 3.44 11.08
CA ALA A 105 -0.33 2.48 10.08
C ALA A 105 -1.83 2.16 10.25
N ALA A 106 -2.30 2.00 11.49
CA ALA A 106 -3.72 1.78 11.80
C ALA A 106 -4.60 2.99 11.42
N ILE A 107 -4.16 4.21 11.77
CA ILE A 107 -4.81 5.47 11.37
C ILE A 107 -4.91 5.53 9.83
N SER A 108 -3.80 5.27 9.14
CA SER A 108 -3.75 5.31 7.67
C SER A 108 -4.66 4.25 7.04
N ALA A 109 -4.77 3.06 7.64
CA ALA A 109 -5.64 2.00 7.16
C ALA A 109 -7.12 2.38 7.21
N ILE A 110 -7.57 3.01 8.30
CA ILE A 110 -8.95 3.51 8.45
C ILE A 110 -9.23 4.59 7.40
N GLY A 111 -8.31 5.55 7.22
CA GLY A 111 -8.43 6.60 6.22
C GLY A 111 -8.54 6.05 4.80
N ARG A 112 -7.58 5.20 4.40
CA ARG A 112 -7.54 4.58 3.06
C ARG A 112 -8.79 3.75 2.74
N LEU A 113 -9.37 3.12 3.76
CA LEU A 113 -10.58 2.28 3.62
C LEU A 113 -11.89 3.06 3.74
N ASP A 114 -11.81 4.39 3.82
CA ASP A 114 -12.95 5.31 3.89
C ASP A 114 -13.96 4.91 4.99
N ASP A 115 -13.45 4.43 6.13
CA ASP A 115 -14.26 3.81 7.18
C ASP A 115 -14.91 4.83 8.13
N THR A 116 -16.07 5.35 7.71
CA THR A 116 -16.81 6.38 8.46
C THR A 116 -17.31 5.91 9.82
N GLU A 117 -17.45 4.60 10.04
CA GLU A 117 -17.81 4.03 11.35
C GLU A 117 -16.75 4.30 12.43
N SER A 118 -15.49 4.51 12.03
CA SER A 118 -14.39 4.78 12.97
C SER A 118 -14.29 6.26 13.38
N ILE A 119 -15.17 7.16 12.88
CA ILE A 119 -15.12 8.59 13.20
C ILE A 119 -15.15 8.83 14.71
N ALA A 120 -16.12 8.26 15.43
CA ALA A 120 -16.28 8.48 16.87
C ALA A 120 -15.07 7.96 17.68
N LEU A 121 -14.51 6.81 17.27
CA LEU A 121 -13.30 6.26 17.87
C LEU A 121 -12.11 7.19 17.67
N LEU A 122 -11.91 7.68 16.43
CA LEU A 122 -10.78 8.53 16.09
C LEU A 122 -10.90 9.93 16.73
N GLU A 123 -12.11 10.49 16.83
CA GLU A 123 -12.37 11.74 17.58
C GLU A 123 -11.97 11.59 19.05
N THR A 124 -12.43 10.52 19.69
CA THR A 124 -12.10 10.23 21.09
C THR A 124 -10.60 10.07 21.30
N LYS A 125 -9.95 9.28 20.44
CA LYS A 125 -8.51 9.00 20.55
C LYS A 125 -7.65 10.21 20.23
N LEU A 126 -8.04 11.00 19.22
CA LEU A 126 -7.34 12.23 18.89
C LEU A 126 -7.37 13.23 20.04
N ALA A 127 -8.54 13.45 20.66
CA ALA A 127 -8.64 14.35 21.81
C ALA A 127 -7.74 13.90 22.97
N GLN A 128 -7.72 12.59 23.26
CA GLN A 128 -6.82 12.00 24.27
C GLN A 128 -5.34 12.24 23.93
N TRP A 129 -4.94 11.99 22.67
CA TRP A 129 -3.56 12.18 22.24
C TRP A 129 -3.13 13.64 22.23
N GLU A 130 -4.01 14.58 21.86
CA GLU A 130 -3.73 16.01 21.90
C GLU A 130 -3.60 16.53 23.34
N GLU A 131 -4.41 16.01 24.28
CA GLU A 131 -4.26 16.31 25.70
C GLU A 131 -2.94 15.76 26.25
N GLU A 132 -2.60 14.51 25.96
CA GLU A 132 -1.33 13.91 26.37
C GLU A 132 -0.12 14.64 25.75
N GLN A 133 -0.23 15.12 24.51
CA GLN A 133 0.85 15.84 23.83
C GLN A 133 1.18 17.19 24.49
N GLN A 134 0.24 17.79 25.21
CA GLN A 134 0.46 19.01 25.99
C GLN A 134 1.19 18.75 27.32
N LYS A 135 1.21 17.51 27.79
CA LYS A 135 1.90 17.11 29.02
C LYS A 135 3.42 17.01 28.77
N PRO A 136 4.26 17.33 29.76
CA PRO A 136 5.68 17.02 29.72
C PRO A 136 5.92 15.54 29.39
N PRO A 137 6.97 15.17 28.63
CA PRO A 137 7.18 13.78 28.20
C PRO A 137 7.18 12.73 29.31
N HIS A 138 7.61 13.09 30.52
CA HIS A 138 7.66 12.21 31.69
C HIS A 138 6.29 12.03 32.38
N GLU A 139 5.30 12.85 32.03
CA GLU A 139 3.92 12.80 32.53
C GLU A 139 2.95 12.18 31.51
N GLN A 140 3.43 11.80 30.33
CA GLN A 140 2.60 11.17 29.30
C GLN A 140 2.25 9.74 29.72
N HIS A 141 1.02 9.31 29.48
CA HIS A 141 0.53 7.98 29.91
C HIS A 141 0.47 6.95 28.77
N GLY A 142 1.07 7.26 27.61
CA GLY A 142 1.11 6.33 26.50
C GLY A 142 1.81 6.87 25.25
N VAL A 143 1.93 6.01 24.24
CA VAL A 143 2.56 6.36 22.97
C VAL A 143 1.62 7.21 22.13
N ILE A 144 2.07 8.42 21.82
CA ILE A 144 1.32 9.38 21.00
C ILE A 144 1.69 9.16 19.51
N PRO A 145 0.70 8.93 18.61
CA PRO A 145 0.92 8.86 17.17
C PRO A 145 1.17 10.24 16.57
N ASN A 146 1.30 10.31 15.25
CA ASN A 146 1.29 11.59 14.56
C ASN A 146 -0.14 12.18 14.58
N THR A 147 -0.37 13.14 15.48
CA THR A 147 -1.68 13.78 15.68
C THR A 147 -2.14 14.56 14.45
N LEU A 148 -1.23 15.15 13.67
CA LEU A 148 -1.58 15.79 12.39
C LEU A 148 -2.13 14.78 11.37
N ALA A 149 -1.51 13.60 11.28
CA ALA A 149 -2.02 12.53 10.41
C ALA A 149 -3.41 12.07 10.86
N ALA A 150 -3.63 11.88 12.16
CA ALA A 150 -4.94 11.53 12.71
C ALA A 150 -6.01 12.59 12.43
N ARG A 151 -5.68 13.88 12.57
CA ARG A 151 -6.58 15.01 12.23
C ARG A 151 -7.00 14.99 10.77
N VAL A 152 -6.04 14.80 9.86
CA VAL A 152 -6.30 14.80 8.43
C VAL A 152 -7.12 13.56 8.03
N VAL A 153 -6.81 12.38 8.58
CA VAL A 153 -7.63 11.18 8.36
C VAL A 153 -9.05 11.39 8.89
N LEU A 154 -9.23 11.95 10.08
CA LEU A 154 -10.56 12.28 10.60
C LEU A 154 -11.31 13.24 9.65
N ALA A 155 -10.63 14.27 9.14
CA ALA A 155 -11.20 15.20 8.19
C ALA A 155 -11.61 14.52 6.88
N ARG A 156 -10.79 13.59 6.35
CA ARG A 156 -11.14 12.73 5.22
C ARG A 156 -12.40 11.92 5.51
N LEU A 157 -12.47 11.23 6.65
CA LEU A 157 -13.64 10.41 6.99
C LEU A 157 -14.92 11.24 7.10
N LYS A 158 -14.84 12.45 7.66
CA LYS A 158 -15.97 13.39 7.68
C LYS A 158 -16.38 13.83 6.29
N ALA A 159 -15.43 14.09 5.39
CA ALA A 159 -15.69 14.40 3.99
C ALA A 159 -16.32 13.22 3.23
N VAL A 160 -15.87 11.99 3.48
CA VAL A 160 -16.48 10.76 2.96
C VAL A 160 -17.91 10.63 3.48
N ARG A 161 -18.18 10.90 4.77
CA ARG A 161 -19.54 10.85 5.33
C ARG A 161 -20.47 11.87 4.68
N GLU A 162 -19.98 13.07 4.34
CA GLU A 162 -20.78 14.11 3.67
C GLU A 162 -20.99 13.81 2.18
N VAL A 163 -20.00 13.22 1.51
CA VAL A 163 -20.10 12.82 0.10
C VAL A 163 -19.81 11.31 0.00
N PRO A 164 -20.76 10.41 0.34
CA PRO A 164 -20.49 8.97 0.48
C PRO A 164 -20.09 8.27 -0.82
N THR A 165 -20.60 8.74 -1.95
CA THR A 165 -20.33 8.15 -3.26
C THR A 165 -19.74 9.20 -4.18
N VAL A 166 -18.56 8.90 -4.74
CA VAL A 166 -17.98 9.70 -5.82
C VAL A 166 -18.53 9.18 -7.13
N LYS A 167 -19.10 10.06 -7.95
CA LYS A 167 -19.57 9.74 -9.30
C LYS A 167 -18.88 10.60 -10.37
N SER A 168 -18.18 11.64 -9.95
CA SER A 168 -17.59 12.64 -10.83
C SER A 168 -16.36 13.30 -10.21
N SER A 169 -15.60 14.02 -11.04
CA SER A 169 -14.56 14.94 -10.56
C SER A 169 -15.10 16.01 -9.61
N ALA A 170 -16.34 16.47 -9.79
CA ALA A 170 -16.93 17.49 -8.91
C ALA A 170 -17.11 16.96 -7.48
N ASP A 171 -17.48 15.69 -7.32
CA ASP A 171 -17.58 15.04 -6.01
C ASP A 171 -16.22 14.95 -5.30
N LEU A 172 -15.15 14.70 -6.06
CA LEU A 172 -13.78 14.69 -5.54
C LEU A 172 -13.33 16.07 -5.06
N ILE A 173 -13.62 17.11 -5.85
CA ILE A 173 -13.34 18.51 -5.48
C ILE A 173 -14.11 18.87 -4.19
N ASN A 174 -15.40 18.55 -4.13
CA ASN A 174 -16.22 18.80 -2.94
C ASN A 174 -15.70 18.02 -1.71
N ARG A 175 -15.25 16.77 -1.89
CA ARG A 175 -14.60 16.02 -0.82
C ARG A 175 -13.30 16.69 -0.35
N LEU A 176 -12.47 17.21 -1.25
CA LEU A 176 -11.27 17.97 -0.88
C LEU A 176 -11.62 19.24 -0.10
N GLU A 177 -12.56 20.04 -0.60
CA GLU A 177 -13.05 21.25 0.06
C GLU A 177 -13.53 20.96 1.49
N THR A 178 -14.31 19.90 1.63
CA THR A 178 -14.82 19.46 2.93
C THR A 178 -13.71 18.95 3.85
N MET A 179 -12.75 18.19 3.32
CA MET A 179 -11.59 17.72 4.09
C MET A 179 -10.72 18.89 4.58
N VAL A 180 -10.45 19.87 3.72
CA VAL A 180 -9.70 21.09 4.07
C VAL A 180 -10.39 21.85 5.20
N ARG A 181 -11.71 22.05 5.10
CA ARG A 181 -12.55 22.68 6.14
C ARG A 181 -12.48 21.90 7.46
N TYR A 182 -12.67 20.58 7.44
CA TYR A 182 -12.62 19.76 8.66
C TYR A 182 -11.23 19.63 9.27
N ALA A 183 -10.16 19.83 8.48
CA ALA A 183 -8.80 19.93 8.99
C ALA A 183 -8.51 21.27 9.71
N GLY A 184 -9.47 22.20 9.72
CA GLY A 184 -9.38 23.48 10.44
C GLY A 184 -8.91 24.65 9.57
N PHE A 185 -8.95 24.52 8.24
CA PHE A 185 -8.62 25.62 7.33
C PHE A 185 -9.89 26.35 6.88
N GLU A 186 -9.96 27.65 7.17
CA GLU A 186 -11.04 28.54 6.74
C GLU A 186 -10.63 29.25 5.44
N GLY A 187 -11.04 28.70 4.29
CA GLY A 187 -10.76 29.31 2.99
C GLY A 187 -11.13 28.42 1.81
N SER A 188 -10.91 28.93 0.59
CA SER A 188 -11.06 28.15 -0.64
C SER A 188 -9.88 27.19 -0.83
N VAL A 189 -10.05 26.19 -1.70
CA VAL A 189 -8.97 25.29 -2.13
C VAL A 189 -7.77 26.06 -2.68
N ASP A 190 -8.00 27.15 -3.43
CA ASP A 190 -6.92 28.00 -3.93
C ASP A 190 -6.07 28.61 -2.80
N LYS A 191 -6.73 29.08 -1.73
CA LYS A 191 -6.01 29.60 -0.56
C LYS A 191 -5.27 28.49 0.18
N TRP A 192 -5.87 27.31 0.31
CA TRP A 192 -5.19 26.15 0.89
C TRP A 192 -3.95 25.74 0.08
N LEU A 193 -4.02 25.78 -1.25
CA LEU A 193 -2.87 25.52 -2.12
C LEU A 193 -1.73 26.52 -1.93
N LEU A 194 -2.03 27.79 -1.61
CA LEU A 194 -1.01 28.77 -1.25
C LEU A 194 -0.33 28.41 0.08
N GLU A 195 -1.09 27.96 1.09
CA GLU A 195 -0.50 27.50 2.36
C GLU A 195 0.32 26.20 2.19
N LEU A 196 -0.16 25.25 1.38
CA LEU A 196 0.61 24.08 0.99
C LEU A 196 1.96 24.47 0.38
N LYS A 197 1.97 25.45 -0.54
CA LYS A 197 3.20 25.94 -1.18
C LYS A 197 4.16 26.59 -0.18
N LYS A 198 3.64 27.30 0.83
CA LYS A 198 4.45 27.86 1.92
C LYS A 198 5.02 26.77 2.82
N GLU A 199 4.21 25.76 3.17
CA GLU A 199 4.62 24.61 3.98
C GLU A 199 5.73 23.81 3.30
N ILE A 200 5.61 23.53 2.00
CA ILE A 200 6.66 22.86 1.21
C ILE A 200 7.94 23.69 1.16
N ASN A 201 7.84 25.01 0.94
CA ASN A 201 9.02 25.88 0.92
C ASN A 201 9.72 25.93 2.28
N PHE A 202 8.95 25.93 3.37
CA PHE A 202 9.49 25.91 4.73
C PHE A 202 10.20 24.60 5.06
N THR A 203 9.55 23.46 4.79
CA THR A 203 10.12 22.12 5.00
C THR A 203 11.36 21.87 4.12
N TYR A 204 11.36 22.31 2.86
CA TYR A 204 12.53 22.22 1.98
C TYR A 204 13.78 22.93 2.55
N ARG A 205 13.60 24.03 3.29
CA ARG A 205 14.70 24.83 3.85
C ARG A 205 15.16 24.36 5.23
N ALA A 206 14.40 23.50 5.89
CA ALA A 206 14.68 23.01 7.22
C ALA A 206 14.91 21.49 7.15
N ALA A 207 16.18 21.08 7.21
CA ALA A 207 16.51 19.68 7.42
C ALA A 207 15.78 19.21 8.70
N ASP A 208 15.07 18.08 8.60
CA ASP A 208 14.36 17.39 9.70
C ASP A 208 12.91 17.83 10.01
N LEU A 209 12.31 18.75 9.24
CA LEU A 209 10.87 18.99 9.35
C LEU A 209 10.09 18.00 8.47
N GLY A 210 9.36 17.09 9.10
CA GLY A 210 8.42 16.22 8.40
C GLY A 210 7.22 16.97 7.82
N ALA A 211 6.44 16.29 6.97
CA ALA A 211 5.24 16.85 6.34
C ALA A 211 4.26 17.44 7.36
N GLY A 212 3.88 18.70 7.12
CA GLY A 212 2.88 19.42 7.91
C GLY A 212 1.46 18.99 7.57
N ILE A 213 0.47 19.79 7.98
CA ILE A 213 -0.93 19.42 7.83
C ILE A 213 -1.39 19.53 6.38
N HIS A 214 -0.88 20.51 5.62
CA HIS A 214 -1.33 20.77 4.25
C HIS A 214 -0.82 19.68 3.31
N GLU A 215 0.43 19.27 3.44
CA GLU A 215 1.00 18.18 2.66
C GLU A 215 0.30 16.84 2.98
N ARG A 216 -0.09 16.60 4.23
CA ARG A 216 -0.87 15.41 4.60
C ARG A 216 -2.27 15.40 3.99
N ILE A 217 -2.94 16.56 3.88
CA ILE A 217 -4.22 16.70 3.15
C ILE A 217 -4.01 16.28 1.68
N LEU A 218 -2.91 16.73 1.05
CA LEU A 218 -2.57 16.33 -0.31
C LEU A 218 -2.39 14.81 -0.42
N TRP A 219 -1.69 14.17 0.54
CA TRP A 219 -1.50 12.72 0.55
C TRP A 219 -2.81 11.94 0.64
N GLN A 220 -3.74 12.37 1.50
CA GLN A 220 -5.07 11.76 1.56
C GLN A 220 -5.86 11.99 0.26
N TYR A 221 -5.76 13.18 -0.34
CA TYR A 221 -6.42 13.46 -1.61
C TYR A 221 -5.87 12.62 -2.76
N MET A 222 -4.55 12.42 -2.83
CA MET A 222 -3.91 11.51 -3.81
C MET A 222 -4.47 10.09 -3.73
N GLN A 223 -4.66 9.55 -2.53
CA GLN A 223 -5.26 8.22 -2.36
C GLN A 223 -6.70 8.16 -2.86
N MET A 224 -7.47 9.23 -2.64
CA MET A 224 -8.86 9.31 -3.12
C MET A 224 -8.93 9.40 -4.64
N LEU A 225 -8.03 10.14 -5.28
CA LEU A 225 -7.89 10.19 -6.74
C LEU A 225 -7.54 8.80 -7.29
N LEU A 226 -6.56 8.12 -6.71
CA LEU A 226 -6.15 6.76 -7.12
C LEU A 226 -7.32 5.77 -7.03
N ALA A 227 -7.99 5.72 -5.87
CA ALA A 227 -9.11 4.82 -5.66
C ALA A 227 -10.28 5.11 -6.61
N SER A 228 -10.59 6.39 -6.85
CA SER A 228 -11.70 6.79 -7.72
C SER A 228 -11.39 6.51 -9.20
N GLY A 229 -10.16 6.78 -9.63
CA GLY A 229 -9.72 6.46 -10.99
C GLY A 229 -9.80 4.96 -11.29
N TRP A 230 -9.41 4.11 -10.34
CA TRP A 230 -9.55 2.66 -10.47
C TRP A 230 -10.99 2.15 -10.37
N GLN A 231 -11.93 2.95 -9.89
CA GLN A 231 -13.36 2.70 -9.98
C GLN A 231 -13.96 3.16 -11.32
N GLY A 232 -13.14 3.69 -12.24
CA GLY A 232 -13.56 4.16 -13.56
C GLY A 232 -14.09 5.59 -13.60
N ILE A 233 -13.89 6.37 -12.53
CA ILE A 233 -14.31 7.76 -12.46
C ILE A 233 -13.26 8.63 -13.17
N ASP A 234 -13.69 9.54 -14.04
CA ASP A 234 -12.78 10.54 -14.61
C ASP A 234 -12.34 11.54 -13.53
N ILE A 235 -11.06 11.49 -13.18
CA ILE A 235 -10.43 12.33 -12.17
C ILE A 235 -9.77 13.59 -12.75
N THR A 236 -9.84 13.81 -14.07
CA THR A 236 -9.00 14.79 -14.75
C THR A 236 -9.21 16.21 -14.23
N ALA A 237 -10.46 16.66 -14.12
CA ALA A 237 -10.76 17.99 -13.60
C ALA A 237 -10.39 18.12 -12.11
N ALA A 238 -10.63 17.07 -11.32
CA ALA A 238 -10.27 17.03 -9.91
C ALA A 238 -8.74 17.07 -9.66
N ALA A 239 -7.95 16.45 -10.54
CA ALA A 239 -6.49 16.49 -10.46
C ALA A 239 -5.92 17.86 -10.89
N GLN A 240 -6.55 18.52 -11.88
CA GLN A 240 -6.08 19.79 -12.44
C GLN A 240 -6.14 20.98 -11.47
N ILE A 241 -6.89 20.88 -10.39
CA ILE A 241 -6.93 21.92 -9.35
C ILE A 241 -5.61 22.00 -8.58
N ILE A 242 -4.84 20.91 -8.53
CA ILE A 242 -3.55 20.87 -7.84
C ILE A 242 -2.45 21.24 -8.85
N GLN A 243 -1.86 22.43 -8.68
CA GLN A 243 -0.82 22.92 -9.58
C GLN A 243 0.41 23.39 -8.80
N PHE A 244 1.51 22.69 -9.03
CA PHE A 244 2.84 23.06 -8.55
C PHE A 244 3.55 23.95 -9.56
N GLY A 245 4.42 24.83 -9.06
CA GLY A 245 5.26 25.64 -9.92
C GLY A 245 6.42 24.84 -10.54
N SER A 246 7.23 25.50 -11.37
CA SER A 246 8.39 24.88 -12.03
C SER A 246 9.65 24.89 -11.16
N GLU A 247 9.61 25.51 -9.98
CA GLU A 247 10.76 25.68 -9.10
C GLU A 247 11.27 24.33 -8.55
N PRO A 248 12.59 24.15 -8.35
CA PRO A 248 13.17 22.89 -7.89
C PRO A 248 12.57 22.36 -6.58
N ILE A 249 12.16 23.27 -5.68
CA ILE A 249 11.54 22.94 -4.38
C ILE A 249 10.24 22.14 -4.52
N TYR A 250 9.57 22.23 -5.69
CA TYR A 250 8.32 21.53 -5.96
C TYR A 250 8.50 20.24 -6.76
N THR A 251 9.73 19.87 -7.13
CA THR A 251 10.01 18.69 -7.99
C THR A 251 9.45 17.42 -7.38
N VAL A 252 9.85 17.09 -6.16
CA VAL A 252 9.42 15.89 -5.44
C VAL A 252 7.89 15.81 -5.24
N PRO A 253 7.22 16.81 -4.62
CA PRO A 253 5.77 16.74 -4.42
C PRO A 253 4.99 16.70 -5.74
N ARG A 254 5.49 17.39 -6.78
CA ARG A 254 4.89 17.33 -8.13
C ARG A 254 5.01 15.94 -8.73
N GLU A 255 6.20 15.34 -8.74
CA GLU A 255 6.45 14.01 -9.29
C GLU A 255 5.64 12.92 -8.56
N ARG A 256 5.55 13.02 -7.23
CA ARG A 256 4.67 12.13 -6.43
C ARG A 256 3.21 12.26 -6.86
N PHE A 257 2.70 13.49 -6.93
CA PHE A 257 1.31 13.76 -7.33
C PHE A 257 1.01 13.29 -8.76
N GLU A 258 1.87 13.65 -9.71
CA GLU A 258 1.73 13.28 -11.11
C GLU A 258 1.78 11.76 -11.31
N THR A 259 2.67 11.06 -10.59
CA THR A 259 2.74 9.59 -10.63
C THR A 259 1.41 8.97 -10.18
N VAL A 260 0.85 9.43 -9.06
CA VAL A 260 -0.45 8.94 -8.58
C VAL A 260 -1.55 9.20 -9.59
N VAL A 261 -1.62 10.41 -10.15
CA VAL A 261 -2.62 10.77 -11.18
C VAL A 261 -2.47 9.93 -12.44
N GLN A 262 -1.24 9.66 -12.89
CA GLN A 262 -0.99 8.80 -14.05
C GLN A 262 -1.49 7.37 -13.79
N LEU A 263 -1.16 6.80 -12.63
CA LEU A 263 -1.62 5.46 -12.24
C LEU A 263 -3.15 5.37 -12.11
N ALA A 264 -3.77 6.43 -11.58
CA ALA A 264 -5.22 6.52 -11.41
C ALA A 264 -6.00 6.61 -12.73
N LYS A 265 -5.41 7.23 -13.76
CA LYS A 265 -6.01 7.34 -15.10
C LYS A 265 -5.95 6.04 -15.92
N MET A 266 -5.22 5.04 -15.45
CA MET A 266 -5.12 3.73 -16.10
C MET A 266 -6.01 2.72 -15.39
N PRO A 267 -6.67 1.81 -16.14
CA PRO A 267 -7.27 0.63 -15.55
C PRO A 267 -6.28 -0.07 -14.63
N ARG A 268 -6.76 -0.49 -13.46
CA ARG A 268 -5.92 -1.00 -12.36
C ARG A 268 -4.94 -2.08 -12.79
N GLU A 269 -5.41 -3.07 -13.55
CA GLU A 269 -4.57 -4.17 -14.05
C GLU A 269 -3.49 -3.68 -15.04
N GLN A 270 -3.82 -2.68 -15.86
CA GLN A 270 -2.88 -2.08 -16.80
C GLN A 270 -1.80 -1.28 -16.06
N ALA A 271 -2.18 -0.55 -15.00
CA ALA A 271 -1.23 0.19 -14.15
C ALA A 271 -0.21 -0.77 -13.52
N VAL A 272 -0.68 -1.89 -12.94
CA VAL A 272 0.20 -2.93 -12.36
C VAL A 272 1.15 -3.52 -13.41
N ARG A 273 0.62 -3.92 -14.58
CA ARG A 273 1.45 -4.43 -15.68
C ARG A 273 2.50 -3.42 -16.09
N ARG A 274 2.12 -2.15 -16.27
CA ARG A 274 3.04 -1.08 -16.64
C ARG A 274 4.17 -0.92 -15.63
N ILE A 275 3.86 -0.87 -14.33
CA ILE A 275 4.85 -0.78 -13.26
C ILE A 275 5.88 -1.91 -13.36
N VAL A 276 5.42 -3.15 -13.54
CA VAL A 276 6.31 -4.31 -13.66
C VAL A 276 7.13 -4.25 -14.95
N GLU A 277 6.53 -3.83 -16.06
CA GLU A 277 7.22 -3.79 -17.36
C GLU A 277 8.31 -2.72 -17.43
N GLU A 278 8.07 -1.56 -16.80
CA GLU A 278 9.02 -0.44 -16.79
C GLU A 278 10.10 -0.58 -15.71
N SER A 279 9.91 -1.44 -14.71
CA SER A 279 10.86 -1.58 -13.58
C SER A 279 12.31 -1.84 -13.99
N PRO A 280 12.66 -2.63 -15.03
CA PRO A 280 14.05 -2.80 -15.45
C PRO A 280 14.75 -1.50 -15.85
N GLN A 281 13.99 -0.44 -16.13
CA GLN A 281 14.49 0.87 -16.51
C GLN A 281 14.71 1.80 -15.30
N TRP A 282 14.39 1.37 -14.08
CA TRP A 282 14.62 2.13 -12.86
C TRP A 282 16.09 2.08 -12.45
N GLU A 283 16.80 3.18 -12.68
CA GLU A 283 18.21 3.34 -12.33
C GLU A 283 18.40 3.60 -10.83
N VAL A 284 17.40 4.20 -10.19
CA VAL A 284 17.34 4.47 -8.75
C VAL A 284 15.94 4.16 -8.23
N ILE A 285 15.81 3.83 -6.95
CA ILE A 285 14.51 3.81 -6.27
C ILE A 285 14.34 5.20 -5.63
N SER A 286 13.72 6.13 -6.36
CA SER A 286 13.34 7.43 -5.82
C SER A 286 11.93 7.36 -5.21
N ASP A 287 11.42 8.50 -4.73
CA ASP A 287 10.06 8.61 -4.24
C ASP A 287 9.01 8.07 -5.23
N VAL A 288 9.21 8.29 -6.53
CA VAL A 288 8.31 7.82 -7.60
C VAL A 288 8.27 6.30 -7.68
N GLU A 289 9.44 5.65 -7.70
CA GLU A 289 9.55 4.19 -7.75
C GLU A 289 9.02 3.55 -6.46
N GLU A 290 9.22 4.19 -5.30
CA GLU A 290 8.63 3.73 -4.04
C GLU A 290 7.11 3.70 -4.10
N ILE A 291 6.43 4.74 -4.65
CA ILE A 291 4.97 4.72 -4.87
C ILE A 291 4.56 3.47 -5.65
N LYS A 292 5.24 3.24 -6.77
CA LYS A 292 4.92 2.15 -7.70
C LYS A 292 5.15 0.79 -7.05
N ALA A 293 6.27 0.60 -6.35
CA ALA A 293 6.56 -0.62 -5.61
C ALA A 293 5.55 -0.87 -4.48
N GLN A 294 5.13 0.17 -3.76
CA GLN A 294 4.10 0.02 -2.73
C GLN A 294 2.73 -0.30 -3.32
N VAL A 295 2.37 0.25 -4.48
CA VAL A 295 1.16 -0.16 -5.20
C VAL A 295 1.19 -1.67 -5.47
N LEU A 296 2.33 -2.22 -5.92
CA LEU A 296 2.47 -3.67 -6.09
C LEU A 296 2.27 -4.46 -4.79
N LEU A 297 2.82 -3.99 -3.66
CA LEU A 297 2.59 -4.64 -2.36
C LEU A 297 1.14 -4.55 -1.90
N ASP A 298 0.47 -3.41 -2.09
CA ASP A 298 -0.91 -3.18 -1.67
C ASP A 298 -1.89 -4.07 -2.47
N MET A 299 -1.62 -4.31 -3.76
CA MET A 299 -2.36 -5.25 -4.62
C MET A 299 -2.26 -6.70 -4.14
N GLY A 300 -1.32 -7.00 -3.27
CA GLY A 300 -1.11 -8.33 -2.75
C GLY A 300 -0.75 -9.33 -3.85
N THR A 301 -1.17 -10.56 -3.65
CA THR A 301 -0.56 -11.70 -4.35
C THR A 301 -1.02 -11.88 -5.78
N SER A 302 -2.03 -11.11 -6.18
CA SER A 302 -2.44 -10.94 -7.57
C SER A 302 -1.30 -10.52 -8.50
N VAL A 303 -0.28 -9.81 -7.99
CA VAL A 303 0.86 -9.32 -8.81
C VAL A 303 1.98 -10.33 -8.95
N VAL A 304 2.03 -11.38 -8.11
CA VAL A 304 3.14 -12.33 -8.04
C VAL A 304 3.46 -12.98 -9.40
N PRO A 305 2.48 -13.46 -10.20
CA PRO A 305 2.78 -14.06 -11.49
C PRO A 305 3.46 -13.09 -12.47
N LEU A 306 3.06 -11.81 -12.46
CA LEU A 306 3.65 -10.78 -13.33
C LEU A 306 5.09 -10.49 -12.91
N VAL A 307 5.31 -10.27 -11.61
CA VAL A 307 6.65 -10.01 -11.05
C VAL A 307 7.57 -11.21 -11.30
N TRP A 308 7.08 -12.42 -11.08
CA TRP A 308 7.82 -13.66 -11.35
C TRP A 308 8.25 -13.76 -12.80
N SER A 309 7.30 -13.61 -13.74
CA SER A 309 7.59 -13.67 -15.18
C SER A 309 8.61 -12.61 -15.59
N LYS A 310 8.54 -11.41 -15.01
CA LYS A 310 9.48 -10.33 -15.32
C LYS A 310 10.89 -10.61 -14.79
N LEU A 311 11.01 -11.23 -13.62
CA LEU A 311 12.29 -11.69 -13.09
C LEU A 311 12.86 -12.86 -13.92
N GLU A 312 12.04 -13.79 -14.40
CA GLU A 312 12.51 -14.83 -15.34
C GLU A 312 12.95 -14.23 -16.69
N TRP A 313 12.27 -13.18 -17.15
CA TRP A 313 12.68 -12.43 -18.33
C TRP A 313 14.02 -11.72 -18.10
N ALA A 314 14.18 -11.01 -16.98
CA ALA A 314 15.38 -10.24 -16.68
C ALA A 314 16.62 -11.12 -16.52
N ALA A 315 16.45 -12.37 -16.06
CA ALA A 315 17.54 -13.36 -16.01
C ALA A 315 18.10 -13.71 -17.39
N ARG A 316 17.26 -13.60 -18.44
CA ARG A 316 17.64 -13.89 -19.83
C ARG A 316 18.07 -12.66 -20.63
N HIS A 317 17.73 -11.45 -20.15
CA HIS A 317 17.94 -10.19 -20.86
C HIS A 317 18.68 -9.19 -19.95
N ARG A 318 19.80 -9.63 -19.37
CA ARG A 318 20.60 -8.83 -18.42
C ARG A 318 21.13 -7.53 -19.05
N ASP A 319 21.38 -7.55 -20.34
CA ASP A 319 21.79 -6.41 -21.16
C ASP A 319 20.74 -5.29 -21.27
N GLN A 320 19.47 -5.59 -20.98
CA GLN A 320 18.36 -4.64 -21.07
C GLN A 320 17.99 -4.00 -19.73
N ILE A 321 18.76 -4.29 -18.67
CA ILE A 321 18.59 -3.73 -17.34
C ILE A 321 19.41 -2.45 -17.22
N LYS A 322 18.78 -1.35 -16.82
CA LYS A 322 19.46 -0.07 -16.69
C LYS A 322 20.17 0.11 -15.34
N GLY A 323 21.20 0.95 -15.37
CA GLY A 323 21.93 1.40 -14.19
C GLY A 323 22.51 0.23 -13.39
N ASN A 324 22.32 0.27 -12.08
CA ASN A 324 22.76 -0.78 -11.16
C ASN A 324 21.70 -1.89 -10.95
N GLY A 325 20.58 -1.88 -11.67
CA GLY A 325 19.52 -2.86 -11.51
C GLY A 325 18.60 -2.63 -10.30
N MET A 326 18.50 -1.40 -9.77
CA MET A 326 17.56 -1.07 -8.69
C MET A 326 16.11 -1.51 -8.95
N GLY A 327 15.66 -1.45 -10.20
CA GLY A 327 14.36 -1.99 -10.59
C GLY A 327 14.17 -3.48 -10.30
N LEU A 328 15.21 -4.29 -10.52
CA LEU A 328 15.21 -5.71 -10.16
C LEU A 328 15.15 -5.90 -8.65
N VAL A 329 15.87 -5.06 -7.90
CA VAL A 329 15.85 -5.06 -6.43
C VAL A 329 14.43 -4.85 -5.91
N ALA A 330 13.72 -3.84 -6.43
CA ALA A 330 12.33 -3.59 -6.06
C ALA A 330 11.42 -4.80 -6.37
N LEU A 331 11.54 -5.40 -7.55
CA LEU A 331 10.77 -6.59 -7.90
C LEU A 331 11.10 -7.81 -7.04
N LEU A 332 12.37 -8.02 -6.68
CA LEU A 332 12.79 -9.10 -5.78
C LEU A 332 12.18 -8.91 -4.39
N GLU A 333 12.20 -7.69 -3.85
CA GLU A 333 11.61 -7.37 -2.56
C GLU A 333 10.09 -7.49 -2.55
N VAL A 334 9.40 -7.08 -3.62
CA VAL A 334 7.96 -7.36 -3.81
C VAL A 334 7.72 -8.87 -3.80
N LEU A 335 8.52 -9.64 -4.54
CA LEU A 335 8.33 -11.08 -4.64
C LEU A 335 8.61 -11.80 -3.32
N VAL A 336 9.65 -11.44 -2.59
CA VAL A 336 9.94 -11.97 -1.24
C VAL A 336 8.77 -11.69 -0.32
N THR A 337 8.29 -10.45 -0.34
CA THR A 337 7.27 -9.97 0.57
C THR A 337 5.93 -10.63 0.30
N LEU A 338 5.59 -10.94 -0.95
CA LEU A 338 4.29 -11.54 -1.27
C LEU A 338 4.38 -13.06 -1.42
N GLY A 339 5.37 -13.57 -2.14
CA GLY A 339 5.56 -15.00 -2.41
C GLY A 339 6.14 -15.80 -1.25
N GLY A 340 6.86 -15.17 -0.32
CA GLY A 340 7.49 -15.85 0.82
C GLY A 340 8.47 -16.95 0.37
N GLU A 341 8.48 -18.09 1.05
CA GLU A 341 9.36 -19.24 0.73
C GLU A 341 9.23 -19.76 -0.70
N GLN A 342 8.05 -19.62 -1.33
CA GLN A 342 7.85 -20.06 -2.71
C GLN A 342 8.68 -19.25 -3.72
N ALA A 343 9.17 -18.06 -3.34
CA ALA A 343 10.04 -17.23 -4.16
C ALA A 343 11.49 -17.73 -4.21
N LEU A 344 11.92 -18.60 -3.28
CA LEU A 344 13.32 -18.99 -3.15
C LEU A 344 13.94 -19.56 -4.45
N PRO A 345 13.29 -20.49 -5.18
CA PRO A 345 13.88 -21.04 -6.40
C PRO A 345 14.14 -19.98 -7.48
N LEU A 346 13.38 -18.88 -7.49
CA LEU A 346 13.58 -17.77 -8.42
C LEU A 346 14.67 -16.80 -7.97
N ILE A 347 14.82 -16.60 -6.66
CA ILE A 347 15.80 -15.66 -6.07
C ILE A 347 17.21 -16.28 -6.09
N GLU A 348 17.34 -17.59 -5.90
CA GLU A 348 18.63 -18.27 -5.78
C GLU A 348 19.61 -18.01 -6.94
N PRO A 349 19.20 -18.00 -8.22
CA PRO A 349 20.09 -17.63 -9.32
C PRO A 349 20.69 -16.22 -9.17
N TYR A 350 19.92 -15.27 -8.61
CA TYR A 350 20.36 -13.89 -8.40
C TYR A 350 21.38 -13.73 -7.27
N THR A 351 21.49 -14.68 -6.34
CA THR A 351 22.52 -14.62 -5.28
C THR A 351 23.95 -14.84 -5.82
N ARG A 352 24.08 -15.14 -7.11
CA ARG A 352 25.34 -15.28 -7.83
C ARG A 352 25.44 -14.30 -9.00
N ASP A 353 24.60 -13.26 -9.02
CA ASP A 353 24.60 -12.28 -10.09
C ASP A 353 25.96 -11.55 -10.19
N GLU A 354 26.35 -11.19 -11.41
CA GLU A 354 27.58 -10.43 -11.65
C GLU A 354 27.46 -9.00 -11.09
N ASN A 355 26.25 -8.42 -11.15
CA ASN A 355 25.96 -7.13 -10.56
C ASN A 355 25.93 -7.23 -9.03
N GLU A 356 26.83 -6.50 -8.37
CA GLU A 356 27.01 -6.52 -6.93
C GLU A 356 25.74 -6.13 -6.16
N TRP A 357 25.01 -5.12 -6.61
CA TRP A 357 23.79 -4.66 -5.95
C TRP A 357 22.70 -5.71 -6.02
N VAL A 358 22.42 -6.21 -7.23
CA VAL A 358 21.43 -7.27 -7.45
C VAL A 358 21.78 -8.51 -6.62
N ARG A 359 23.05 -8.90 -6.60
CA ARG A 359 23.54 -10.02 -5.78
C ARG A 359 23.36 -9.77 -4.28
N TYR A 360 23.74 -8.60 -3.78
CA TYR A 360 23.61 -8.23 -2.37
C TYR A 360 22.14 -8.31 -1.92
N TYR A 361 21.23 -7.69 -2.68
CA TYR A 361 19.81 -7.69 -2.34
C TYR A 361 19.15 -9.06 -2.50
N ALA A 362 19.58 -9.89 -3.47
CA ALA A 362 19.12 -11.27 -3.59
C ALA A 362 19.59 -12.14 -2.41
N CYS A 363 20.84 -11.98 -1.95
CA CYS A 363 21.34 -12.65 -0.74
C CYS A 363 20.52 -12.23 0.50
N ARG A 364 20.27 -10.94 0.66
CA ARG A 364 19.43 -10.39 1.74
C ARG A 364 18.01 -10.92 1.68
N ALA A 365 17.42 -10.96 0.49
CA ALA A 365 16.10 -11.52 0.23
C ALA A 365 15.99 -12.98 0.65
N LYS A 366 16.98 -13.81 0.27
CA LYS A 366 17.05 -15.21 0.68
C LYS A 366 17.15 -15.36 2.19
N GLU A 367 18.04 -14.60 2.84
CA GLU A 367 18.18 -14.60 4.30
C GLU A 367 16.86 -14.20 4.99
N TYR A 368 16.18 -13.17 4.49
CA TYR A 368 14.95 -12.66 5.07
C TYR A 368 13.84 -13.71 5.02
N ILE A 369 13.67 -14.38 3.87
CA ILE A 369 12.71 -15.48 3.76
C ILE A 369 13.02 -16.58 4.78
N GLN A 370 14.29 -17.01 4.88
CA GLN A 370 14.71 -18.06 5.80
C GLN A 370 14.49 -17.69 7.27
N GLN A 371 14.53 -16.40 7.61
CA GLN A 371 14.26 -15.86 8.95
C GLN A 371 12.78 -15.47 9.15
N GLY A 372 11.92 -15.68 8.15
CA GLY A 372 10.51 -15.26 8.20
C GLY A 372 10.31 -13.75 8.29
N LYS A 373 11.23 -12.95 7.75
CA LYS A 373 11.17 -11.49 7.63
C LYS A 373 10.56 -11.09 6.28
N VAL A 374 10.03 -9.86 6.20
CA VAL A 374 9.39 -9.32 4.99
C VAL A 374 9.81 -7.87 4.76
N PHE A 375 9.74 -7.40 3.51
CA PHE A 375 10.06 -6.02 3.17
C PHE A 375 8.81 -5.13 3.18
N LEU A 376 9.06 -3.84 3.22
CA LEU A 376 8.07 -2.80 3.04
C LEU A 376 8.72 -1.68 2.24
N PHE A 377 8.02 -1.17 1.23
CA PHE A 377 8.38 0.09 0.60
C PHE A 377 7.69 1.21 1.37
N ALA A 378 8.37 2.28 1.69
CA ALA A 378 7.83 3.32 2.55
C ALA A 378 7.53 4.62 1.80
N PRO A 379 6.67 4.64 0.75
CA PRO A 379 6.13 5.91 0.36
C PRO A 379 5.08 6.28 1.43
N TYR A 380 5.47 7.17 2.33
CA TYR A 380 4.61 7.67 3.39
C TYR A 380 3.44 8.45 2.76
N PHE A 381 2.34 7.77 2.46
CA PHE A 381 1.04 8.35 2.11
C PHE A 381 -0.05 7.86 3.05
#